data_AF-W7SQ39-F1
#
_entry.id   AF-W7SQ39-F1
#
_cell.length_a   1.000
_cell.length_b   1.000
_cell.length_c   1.000
_cell.angle_alpha   90.00
_cell.angle_beta   90.00
_cell.angle_gamma   90.00
#
_symmetry.space_group_name_H-M   'P 1'
#
loop_
_entity.id
_entity.type
_entity.pdbx_description
1 polymer ?
#
loop_
_entity_poly.entity_id
_entity_poly.type
_entity_poly.pdbx_seq_one_letter_code
_entity_poly.pdbx_strand_id
1 'polypeptide(L)'
;MTLRDDELRSLAEIERSLTTTDPNLARKMAELRPLTPGSAAALIAGCLAMHASGIVIAVAGNGIDSPATVAIGLILVVGFPALAVWHLWWRRR
;
A
#
# COMPACT_ATOMS: atom_id res chain seq x y z
N MET A 1 -14.52 -24.34 -1.31
CA MET A 1 -13.24 -23.94 -0.69
C MET A 1 -12.05 -24.65 -1.34
N THR A 2 -12.20 -25.88 -1.84
CA THR A 2 -11.17 -26.68 -2.52
C THR A 2 -10.58 -26.03 -3.78
N LEU A 3 -11.41 -25.36 -4.60
CA LEU A 3 -10.97 -24.78 -5.88
C LEU A 3 -9.81 -23.77 -5.74
N ARG A 4 -9.85 -22.95 -4.67
CA ARG A 4 -8.82 -21.93 -4.42
C ARG A 4 -7.52 -22.53 -3.90
N ASP A 5 -7.59 -23.64 -3.16
CA ASP A 5 -6.42 -24.34 -2.65
C ASP A 5 -5.70 -25.09 -3.78
N ASP A 6 -6.46 -25.67 -4.72
CA ASP A 6 -5.92 -26.32 -5.92
C ASP A 6 -5.27 -25.32 -6.89
N GLU A 7 -5.87 -24.13 -7.07
CA GLU A 7 -5.26 -23.03 -7.85
C GLU A 7 -3.95 -22.54 -7.21
N LEU A 8 -3.93 -22.34 -5.89
CA LEU A 8 -2.71 -21.94 -5.17
C LEU A 8 -1.61 -23.00 -5.28
N ARG A 9 -1.98 -24.28 -5.28
CA ARG A 9 -1.04 -25.40 -5.45
C ARG A 9 -0.46 -25.43 -6.86
N SER A 10 -1.30 -25.25 -7.87
CA SER A 10 -0.87 -25.17 -9.27
C SER A 10 0.09 -24.00 -9.50
N LEU A 11 -0.21 -22.83 -8.92
CA LEU A 11 0.65 -21.65 -8.99
C LEU A 11 2.02 -21.87 -8.34
N ALA A 12 2.06 -22.53 -7.17
CA ALA A 12 3.30 -22.84 -6.47
C ALA A 12 4.21 -23.79 -7.28
N GLU A 13 3.61 -24.72 -8.02
CA GLU A 13 4.35 -25.65 -8.88
C GLU A 13 4.92 -24.95 -10.13
N ILE A 14 4.15 -24.04 -10.72
CA ILE A 14 4.60 -23.18 -11.82
C ILE A 14 5.74 -22.26 -11.37
N GLU A 15 5.62 -21.64 -10.20
CA GLU A 15 6.66 -20.78 -9.60
C GLU A 15 7.96 -21.58 -9.37
N ARG A 16 7.86 -22.81 -8.85
CA ARG A 16 9.01 -23.69 -8.64
C ARG A 16 9.71 -24.07 -9.95
N SER A 17 8.94 -24.39 -10.99
CA SER A 17 9.48 -24.71 -12.32
C SER A 17 10.19 -23.50 -12.94
N LEU A 18 9.59 -22.31 -12.84
CA LEU A 18 10.13 -21.06 -13.37
C LEU A 18 11.40 -20.61 -12.64
N THR A 19 11.44 -20.71 -11.32
CA THR A 19 12.62 -20.35 -10.50
C THR A 19 13.80 -21.28 -10.71
N THR A 20 13.55 -22.54 -11.07
CA THR A 20 14.60 -23.51 -11.43
C THR A 20 15.17 -23.20 -12.82
N THR A 21 14.36 -22.64 -13.72
CA THR A 21 14.73 -22.37 -15.13
C THR A 21 15.42 -21.02 -15.31
N ASP A 22 15.02 -19.99 -14.57
CA ASP A 22 15.65 -18.66 -14.62
C ASP A 22 15.73 -18.01 -13.22
N PRO A 23 16.93 -17.97 -12.60
CA PRO A 23 17.12 -17.38 -11.28
C PRO A 23 16.87 -15.87 -11.26
N ASN A 24 16.88 -15.20 -12.41
CA ASN A 24 16.56 -13.78 -12.51
C ASN A 24 15.05 -13.53 -12.42
N LEU A 25 14.25 -14.50 -12.88
CA LEU A 25 12.79 -14.48 -12.73
C LEU A 25 12.38 -14.62 -11.26
N ALA A 26 13.09 -15.45 -10.49
CA ALA A 26 12.89 -15.60 -9.04
C ALA A 26 13.05 -14.26 -8.30
N ARG A 27 14.06 -13.47 -8.69
CA ARG A 27 14.32 -12.15 -8.12
C ARG A 27 13.24 -11.13 -8.51
N LYS A 28 12.80 -11.12 -9.77
CA LYS A 28 11.67 -10.27 -10.19
C LYS A 28 10.36 -10.67 -9.51
N MET A 29 10.10 -11.96 -9.31
CA MET A 29 8.93 -12.43 -8.55
C MET A 29 9.01 -12.04 -7.06
N ALA A 30 10.21 -12.04 -6.46
CA ALA A 30 10.41 -11.56 -5.10
C ALA A 30 10.16 -10.04 -4.98
N GLU A 31 10.53 -9.25 -6.00
CA GLU A 31 10.21 -7.81 -6.08
C GLU A 31 8.71 -7.54 -6.32
N LEU A 32 8.08 -8.37 -7.14
CA LEU A 32 6.65 -8.30 -7.46
C LEU A 32 5.77 -8.98 -6.42
N ARG A 33 6.37 -9.62 -5.40
CA ARG A 33 5.64 -10.42 -4.41
C ARG A 33 4.58 -9.52 -3.78
N PRO A 34 3.28 -9.84 -3.96
CA PRO A 34 2.23 -9.03 -3.42
C PRO A 34 2.41 -8.97 -1.90
N LEU A 35 2.24 -7.77 -1.34
CA LEU A 35 2.21 -7.55 0.11
C LEU A 35 1.31 -8.63 0.71
N THR A 36 1.77 -9.30 1.76
CA THR A 36 0.95 -10.33 2.42
C THR A 36 -0.41 -9.74 2.77
N PRO A 37 -1.50 -10.52 2.77
CA PRO A 37 -2.85 -9.98 3.03
C PRO A 37 -2.91 -9.15 4.32
N GLY A 38 -2.18 -9.56 5.35
CA GLY A 38 -2.03 -8.80 6.60
C GLY A 38 -1.26 -7.49 6.43
N SER A 39 -0.19 -7.46 5.64
CA SER A 39 0.55 -6.23 5.34
C SER A 39 -0.27 -5.26 4.50
N ALA A 40 -1.02 -5.75 3.51
CA ALA A 40 -1.93 -4.95 2.70
C ALA A 40 -3.06 -4.36 3.56
N ALA A 41 -3.67 -5.16 4.43
CA ALA A 41 -4.70 -4.69 5.36
C ALA A 41 -4.18 -3.62 6.33
N ALA A 42 -2.97 -3.81 6.89
CA ALA A 42 -2.34 -2.82 7.75
C ALA A 42 -2.03 -1.51 7.02
N LEU A 43 -1.60 -1.58 5.75
CA LEU A 43 -1.35 -0.42 4.91
C LEU A 43 -2.64 0.37 4.64
N ILE A 44 -3.72 -0.34 4.28
CA ILE A 44 -5.04 0.26 4.06
C ILE A 44 -5.54 0.92 5.35
N ALA A 45 -5.45 0.23 6.49
CA ALA A 45 -5.87 0.76 7.78
C ALA A 45 -5.05 2.00 8.17
N GLY A 46 -3.73 1.98 7.95
CA GLY A 46 -2.86 3.13 8.20
C GLY A 46 -3.22 4.34 7.32
N CYS A 47 -3.46 4.12 6.02
CA CYS A 47 -3.92 5.18 5.12
C CYS A 47 -5.27 5.76 5.56
N LEU A 48 -6.21 4.91 5.97
CA LEU A 48 -7.54 5.34 6.41
C LEU A 48 -7.46 6.15 7.71
N ALA A 49 -6.66 5.70 8.68
CA ALA A 49 -6.43 6.41 9.94
C ALA A 49 -5.79 7.79 9.70
N MET A 50 -4.83 7.87 8.79
CA MET A 50 -4.18 9.14 8.39
C MET A 50 -5.15 10.10 7.70
N HIS A 51 -6.04 9.58 6.85
CA HIS A 51 -7.08 10.38 6.21
C HIS A 51 -8.06 10.94 7.25
N ALA A 52 -8.52 10.07 8.18
CA ALA A 52 -9.42 10.47 9.24
C ALA A 52 -8.80 11.56 10.14
N SER A 53 -7.53 11.42 10.53
CA SER A 53 -6.84 12.43 11.33
C SER A 53 -6.69 13.76 10.59
N GLY A 54 -6.35 13.74 9.31
CA GLY A 54 -6.26 14.95 8.48
C GLY A 54 -7.60 15.70 8.37
N ILE A 55 -8.71 14.96 8.22
CA ILE A 55 -10.06 15.53 8.21
C ILE A 55 -10.39 16.17 9.56
N VAL A 56 -10.12 15.49 10.67
CA VAL A 56 -10.37 16.03 12.03
C VAL A 56 -9.59 17.32 12.26
N ILE A 57 -8.32 17.37 11.85
CA ILE A 57 -7.48 18.57 11.96
C ILE A 57 -8.06 19.72 11.12
N ALA A 58 -8.51 19.44 9.89
CA ALA A 58 -9.10 20.45 9.03
C ALA A 58 -10.41 21.02 9.60
N VAL A 59 -11.29 20.15 10.12
CA VAL A 59 -12.56 20.55 10.76
C VAL A 59 -12.30 21.35 12.04
N ALA A 60 -11.36 20.92 12.88
CA ALA A 60 -10.97 21.65 14.07
C ALA A 60 -10.37 23.02 13.74
N GLY A 61 -9.52 23.09 12.71
CA GLY A 61 -8.96 24.34 12.20
C GLY A 61 -10.00 25.31 11.67
N ASN A 62 -11.03 24.80 10.99
CA ASN A 62 -12.17 25.59 10.55
C ASN A 62 -13.00 26.11 11.74
N GLY A 63 -13.13 25.32 12.81
CA GLY A 63 -13.86 25.74 14.02
C GLY A 63 -13.20 26.86 14.82
N ILE A 64 -11.90 27.12 14.60
CA ILE A 64 -11.15 28.21 15.24
C ILE A 64 -10.77 29.35 14.27
N ASP A 65 -11.40 29.40 13.09
CA ASP A 65 -11.12 30.37 12.01
C ASP A 65 -9.61 30.50 11.68
N SER A 66 -8.87 29.40 11.78
CA SER A 66 -7.43 29.36 11.49
C SER A 66 -7.17 28.75 10.12
N PRO A 67 -7.02 29.58 9.06
CA PRO A 67 -6.72 29.09 7.72
C PRO A 67 -5.40 28.31 7.64
N ALA A 68 -4.44 28.61 8.51
CA ALA A 68 -3.18 27.87 8.61
C ALA A 68 -3.42 26.40 9.06
N THR A 69 -4.30 26.19 10.03
CA THR A 69 -4.62 24.85 10.55
C THR A 69 -5.39 24.02 9.53
N VAL A 70 -6.29 24.65 8.76
CA VAL A 70 -7.00 24.02 7.64
C VAL A 70 -6.02 23.59 6.54
N ALA A 71 -5.06 24.46 6.19
CA ALA A 71 -4.04 24.15 5.19
C ALA A 71 -3.16 22.96 5.60
N ILE A 72 -2.76 22.88 6.88
CA ILE A 72 -1.99 21.74 7.41
C ILE A 72 -2.80 20.43 7.28
N GLY A 73 -4.08 20.45 7.64
CA GLY A 73 -4.97 19.30 7.48
C GLY A 73 -5.06 18.82 6.03
N LEU A 74 -5.24 19.74 5.08
CA LEU A 74 -5.26 19.45 3.64
C LEU A 74 -3.94 18.86 3.13
N ILE A 75 -2.80 19.41 3.55
CA ILE A 75 -1.48 18.89 3.19
C ILE A 75 -1.29 17.48 3.73
N LEU A 76 -1.77 17.15 4.92
CA LEU A 76 -1.73 15.79 5.46
C LEU A 76 -2.60 14.82 4.65
N VAL A 77 -3.83 15.24 4.30
CA VAL A 77 -4.78 14.42 3.53
C VAL A 77 -4.26 14.13 2.12
N VAL A 78 -3.66 15.10 1.44
CA VAL A 78 -3.23 14.95 0.03
C VAL A 78 -1.75 14.57 -0.08
N GLY A 79 -0.90 15.18 0.72
CA GLY A 79 0.55 15.01 0.65
C GLY A 79 1.02 13.63 1.10
N PHE A 80 0.40 13.04 2.13
CA PHE A 80 0.78 11.71 2.59
C PHE A 80 0.49 10.61 1.55
N PRO A 81 -0.71 10.47 0.95
CA PRO A 81 -0.94 9.48 -0.09
C PRO A 81 -0.12 9.77 -1.35
N ALA A 82 0.09 11.03 -1.72
CA ALA A 82 0.96 11.38 -2.85
C ALA A 82 2.42 10.93 -2.62
N LEU A 83 2.96 11.16 -1.43
CA LEU A 83 4.30 10.71 -1.04
C LEU A 83 4.39 9.18 -0.94
N ALA A 84 3.35 8.52 -0.43
CA ALA A 84 3.31 7.07 -0.37
C ALA A 84 3.33 6.44 -1.77
N VAL A 85 2.54 6.97 -2.71
CA VAL A 85 2.55 6.54 -4.12
C VAL A 85 3.89 6.83 -4.76
N TRP A 86 4.45 8.02 -4.56
CA TRP A 86 5.76 8.40 -5.08
C TRP A 86 6.87 7.47 -4.58
N HIS A 87 6.91 7.20 -3.28
CA HIS A 87 7.89 6.32 -2.67
C HIS A 87 7.74 4.88 -3.16
N LEU A 88 6.51 4.39 -3.31
CA LEU A 88 6.25 3.05 -3.86
C LEU A 88 6.69 2.95 -5.34
N TRP A 89 6.50 4.02 -6.11
CA TRP A 89 6.91 4.09 -7.51
C TRP A 89 8.44 4.15 -7.65
N TRP A 90 9.11 4.89 -6.76
CA TRP A 90 10.57 4.96 -6.74
C TRP A 90 11.21 3.63 -6.35
N ARG A 91 10.59 2.88 -5.43
CA ARG A 91 11.07 1.55 -5.02
C ARG A 91 10.87 0.46 -6.08
N ARG A 92 10.12 0.74 -7.15
CA ARG A 92 9.87 -0.16 -8.28
C ARG A 92 10.77 0.09 -9.50
N ARG A 93 11.53 1.19 -9.52
CA ARG A 93 12.55 1.46 -10.55
C ARG A 93 13.91 0.95 -10.10
#